data_AF-A0A8H3BED7-F1
#
_entry.id   AF-A0A8H3BED7-F1
#
_cell.length_a   1.000
_cell.length_b   1.000
_cell.length_c   1.000
_cell.angle_alpha   90.00
_cell.angle_beta   90.00
_cell.angle_gamma   90.00
#
_symmetry.space_group_name_H-M   'P 1'
#
loop_
_entity.id
_entity.type
_entity.pdbx_description
1 polymer ?
#
loop_
_entity_poly.entity_id
_entity_poly.type
_entity_poly.pdbx_seq_one_letter_code
_entity_poly.pdbx_strand_id
1 'polypeptide(L)'
;MPYWDWTRDSGTAVDFLNSEMFHPTKGFGSLGITEACVEDGPYAGMQINIPEPHCLKRGFDPISIEPRQWTKREVSKIMENPDFLNFWNQTERIPHDKVHNAVGGDLKEHYSPNDPLFYLHHAQIDRMWTQWQGRNQTRLQDYAGNTIQNSTTNTALLNNMMPMLDLAESRSVESVMDTQANGLCYTYED
;
A
#
# COMPACT_ATOMS: atom_id res chain seq x y z
N MET A 1 -3.70 -11.78 -6.87
CA MET A 1 -2.37 -11.30 -6.40
C MET A 1 -2.27 -11.58 -4.90
N PRO A 2 -1.12 -12.02 -4.38
CA PRO A 2 -0.92 -12.08 -2.93
C PRO A 2 -1.00 -10.66 -2.34
N TYR A 3 -1.43 -10.56 -1.08
CA TYR A 3 -1.43 -9.33 -0.31
C TYR A 3 -0.71 -9.56 1.03
N TRP A 4 -0.13 -8.51 1.60
CA TRP A 4 0.49 -8.56 2.91
C TRP A 4 -0.48 -8.00 3.96
N ASP A 5 -1.04 -8.88 4.80
CA ASP A 5 -1.86 -8.45 5.94
C ASP A 5 -0.96 -7.99 7.11
N TRP A 6 -0.45 -6.76 7.01
CA TRP A 6 0.41 -6.15 8.03
C TRP A 6 -0.26 -6.05 9.41
N THR A 7 -1.59 -6.20 9.50
CA THR A 7 -2.28 -6.19 10.79
C THR A 7 -1.92 -7.39 11.66
N ARG A 8 -1.43 -8.48 11.05
CA ARG A 8 -0.96 -9.70 11.74
C ARG A 8 0.41 -9.51 12.39
N ASP A 9 1.21 -8.62 11.83
CA ASP A 9 2.57 -8.31 12.25
C ASP A 9 2.63 -6.94 12.98
N SER A 10 1.48 -6.46 13.44
CA SER A 10 1.32 -5.17 14.12
C SER A 10 1.42 -5.32 15.64
N GLY A 11 1.53 -4.20 16.35
CA GLY A 11 1.43 -4.17 17.82
C GLY A 11 2.74 -3.84 18.55
N THR A 12 3.86 -4.46 18.16
CA THR A 12 5.19 -4.08 18.65
C THR A 12 6.23 -4.04 17.53
N ALA A 13 7.33 -3.35 17.78
CA ALA A 13 8.51 -3.37 16.92
C ALA A 13 9.02 -4.81 16.65
N VAL A 14 8.97 -5.67 17.67
CA VAL A 14 9.41 -7.06 17.58
C VAL A 14 8.47 -7.89 16.70
N ASP A 15 7.15 -7.70 16.83
CA ASP A 15 6.17 -8.40 15.99
C ASP A 15 6.36 -8.04 14.51
N PHE A 16 6.57 -6.74 14.22
CA PHE A 16 6.79 -6.27 12.86
C PHE A 16 8.08 -6.81 12.25
N LEU A 17 9.20 -6.75 12.98
CA LEU A 17 10.49 -7.29 12.55
C LEU A 17 10.45 -8.82 12.32
N ASN A 18 9.59 -9.54 13.03
CA ASN A 18 9.42 -10.99 12.92
C ASN A 18 8.37 -11.41 11.88
N SER A 19 7.80 -10.48 11.10
CA SER A 19 6.87 -10.81 10.01
C SER A 19 7.48 -11.87 9.08
N GLU A 20 6.66 -12.82 8.62
CA GLU A 20 7.09 -13.79 7.62
C GLU A 20 7.51 -13.12 6.29
N MET A 21 7.04 -11.88 6.04
CA MET A 21 7.49 -11.08 4.89
C MET A 21 8.98 -10.78 4.93
N PHE A 22 9.59 -10.74 6.12
CA PHE A 22 11.02 -10.50 6.28
C PHE A 22 11.82 -11.80 6.51
N HIS A 23 11.20 -12.97 6.29
CA HIS A 23 11.92 -14.23 6.40
C HIS A 23 12.90 -14.40 5.22
N PRO A 24 14.17 -14.78 5.45
CA PRO A 24 15.23 -14.84 4.41
C PRO A 24 15.04 -15.93 3.36
N THR A 25 14.06 -16.81 3.51
CA THR A 25 13.79 -17.92 2.57
C THR A 25 12.34 -18.06 2.14
N LYS A 26 11.40 -17.58 2.96
CA LYS A 26 9.96 -17.67 2.71
C LYS A 26 9.37 -16.32 2.29
N GLY A 27 10.02 -15.24 2.71
CA GLY A 27 9.61 -13.87 2.45
C GLY A 27 10.57 -13.18 1.48
N PHE A 28 10.71 -11.88 1.68
CA PHE A 28 11.33 -10.93 0.76
C PHE A 28 12.74 -10.52 1.20
N GLY A 29 13.30 -11.17 2.22
CA GLY A 29 14.59 -10.82 2.82
C GLY A 29 14.44 -10.03 4.13
N SER A 30 15.43 -10.19 5.00
CA SER A 30 15.47 -9.68 6.37
C SER A 30 15.33 -8.16 6.45
N LEU A 31 14.70 -7.69 7.53
CA LEU A 31 14.57 -6.28 7.87
C LEU A 31 15.40 -5.98 9.12
N GLY A 32 16.38 -5.08 8.98
CA GLY A 32 17.18 -4.57 10.09
C GLY A 32 16.58 -3.32 10.73
N ILE A 33 17.14 -2.90 11.87
CA ILE A 33 16.78 -1.64 12.56
C ILE A 33 17.57 -0.42 12.05
N THR A 34 18.40 -0.62 11.04
CA THR A 34 19.20 0.40 10.37
C THR A 34 19.06 0.20 8.88
N GLU A 35 18.93 1.29 8.12
CA GLU A 35 18.86 1.20 6.68
C GLU A 35 20.15 0.59 6.11
N ALA A 36 20.00 -0.52 5.38
CA ALA A 36 21.08 -1.25 4.74
C ALA A 36 20.59 -1.94 3.47
N CYS A 37 21.53 -2.43 2.66
CA CYS A 37 21.21 -3.28 1.53
C CYS A 37 20.50 -4.56 2.00
N VAL A 38 19.55 -5.06 1.21
CA VAL A 38 19.01 -6.41 1.38
C VAL A 38 20.06 -7.42 0.94
N GLU A 39 20.54 -8.23 1.88
CA GLU A 39 21.65 -9.18 1.69
C GLU A 39 21.22 -10.66 1.65
N ASP A 40 19.93 -10.94 1.89
CA ASP A 40 19.37 -12.30 1.86
C ASP A 40 17.98 -12.33 1.18
N GLY A 41 17.41 -13.53 1.06
CA GLY A 41 16.15 -13.72 0.35
C GLY A 41 16.26 -13.61 -1.17
N PRO A 42 15.11 -13.66 -1.87
CA PRO A 42 15.07 -13.67 -3.33
C PRO A 42 15.54 -12.36 -3.98
N TYR A 43 15.67 -11.29 -3.20
CA TYR A 43 16.08 -9.96 -3.67
C TYR A 43 17.47 -9.54 -3.15
N ALA A 44 18.24 -10.49 -2.59
CA ALA A 44 19.62 -10.26 -2.17
C ALA A 44 20.45 -9.69 -3.31
N GLY A 45 21.07 -8.52 -3.08
CA GLY A 45 21.92 -7.86 -4.08
C GLY A 45 21.19 -7.30 -5.30
N MET A 46 19.84 -7.21 -5.26
CA MET A 46 19.05 -6.57 -6.31
C MET A 46 19.55 -5.15 -6.57
N GLN A 47 19.84 -4.85 -7.84
CA GLN A 47 20.32 -3.54 -8.28
C GLN A 47 19.14 -2.69 -8.76
N ILE A 48 19.06 -1.48 -8.22
CA ILE A 48 18.05 -0.47 -8.48
C ILE A 48 18.73 0.70 -9.21
N ASN A 49 18.03 1.32 -10.17
CA ASN A 49 18.59 2.42 -10.97
C ASN A 49 17.97 3.79 -10.67
N ILE A 50 16.87 3.84 -9.92
CA ILE A 50 16.13 5.06 -9.59
C ILE A 50 16.27 5.31 -8.09
N PRO A 51 16.68 6.51 -7.63
CA PRO A 51 16.97 7.70 -8.42
C PRO A 51 18.36 7.66 -9.06
N GLU A 52 19.24 6.81 -8.54
CA GLU A 52 20.58 6.52 -9.05
C GLU A 52 20.90 5.03 -8.81
N PRO A 53 21.96 4.46 -9.43
CA PRO A 53 22.34 3.07 -9.19
C PRO A 53 22.70 2.76 -7.72
N HIS A 54 21.97 1.83 -7.09
CA HIS A 54 22.25 1.34 -5.74
C HIS A 54 21.66 -0.07 -5.51
N CYS A 55 21.95 -0.69 -4.36
CA CYS A 55 21.27 -1.91 -3.91
C CYS A 55 19.86 -1.58 -3.40
N LEU A 56 18.92 -2.53 -3.46
CA LEU A 56 17.66 -2.41 -2.72
C LEU A 56 17.92 -2.22 -1.23
N LYS A 57 17.40 -1.15 -0.63
CA LYS A 57 17.58 -0.82 0.79
C LYS A 57 16.29 -0.96 1.59
N ARG A 58 16.43 -1.39 2.85
CA ARG A 58 15.38 -1.41 3.87
C ARG A 58 15.95 -1.10 5.24
N GLY A 59 15.12 -0.58 6.15
CA GLY A 59 15.49 -0.35 7.54
C GLY A 59 14.33 0.19 8.36
N PHE A 60 14.01 -0.50 9.46
CA PHE A 60 12.96 -0.11 10.38
C PHE A 60 13.50 0.80 11.49
N ASP A 61 12.89 1.96 11.69
CA ASP A 61 13.20 2.83 12.83
C ASP A 61 12.18 2.60 13.98
N PRO A 62 12.51 1.78 15.00
CA PRO A 62 11.59 1.49 16.10
C PRO A 62 11.40 2.66 17.08
N ILE A 63 12.18 3.75 16.94
CA ILE A 63 12.05 4.95 17.79
C ILE A 63 10.95 5.86 17.24
N SER A 64 10.92 6.04 15.92
CA SER A 64 9.99 6.97 15.27
C SER A 64 8.67 6.31 14.83
N ILE A 65 8.63 4.97 14.77
CA ILE A 65 7.53 4.24 14.15
C ILE A 65 6.91 3.28 15.16
N GLU A 66 5.59 3.39 15.32
CA GLU A 66 4.82 2.56 16.24
C GLU A 66 3.88 1.62 15.47
N PRO A 67 4.19 0.30 15.38
CA PRO A 67 3.32 -0.67 14.72
C PRO A 67 1.90 -0.82 15.29
N ARG A 68 1.60 -0.18 16.41
CA ARG A 68 0.25 -0.13 16.97
C ARG A 68 -0.72 0.70 16.12
N GLN A 69 -0.20 1.54 15.22
CA GLN A 69 -1.00 2.44 14.39
C GLN A 69 -1.81 1.70 13.32
N TRP A 70 -1.43 0.49 12.91
CA TRP A 70 -2.11 -0.29 11.87
C TRP A 70 -2.60 -1.66 12.36
N THR A 71 -2.99 -1.76 13.64
CA THR A 71 -3.59 -3.00 14.16
C THR A 71 -4.95 -3.28 13.54
N LYS A 72 -5.43 -4.53 13.62
CA LYS A 72 -6.79 -4.91 13.20
C LYS A 72 -7.85 -3.96 13.75
N ARG A 73 -7.71 -3.52 15.01
CA ARG A 73 -8.62 -2.58 15.65
C ARG A 73 -8.60 -1.20 14.99
N GLU A 74 -7.42 -0.68 14.66
CA GLU A 74 -7.32 0.62 13.99
C GLU A 74 -7.87 0.53 12.55
N VAL A 75 -7.57 -0.56 11.83
CA VAL A 75 -8.16 -0.83 10.51
C VAL A 75 -9.68 -0.91 10.59
N SER A 76 -10.26 -1.63 11.56
CA SER A 76 -11.73 -1.72 11.71
C SER A 76 -12.39 -0.35 11.86
N LYS A 77 -11.80 0.58 12.61
CA LYS A 77 -12.31 1.96 12.72
C LYS A 77 -12.31 2.69 11.37
N ILE A 78 -11.29 2.47 10.55
CA ILE A 78 -11.21 3.05 9.20
C ILE A 78 -12.33 2.49 8.31
N MET A 79 -12.59 1.19 8.40
CA MET A 79 -13.64 0.51 7.62
C MET A 79 -15.07 0.98 7.96
N GLU A 80 -15.27 1.60 9.13
CA GLU A 80 -16.56 2.15 9.58
C GLU A 80 -16.89 3.51 8.97
N ASN A 81 -15.95 4.17 8.27
CA ASN A 81 -16.23 5.47 7.64
C ASN A 81 -17.38 5.38 6.63
N PRO A 82 -18.34 6.31 6.65
CA PRO A 82 -19.50 6.26 5.77
C PRO A 82 -19.19 6.70 4.33
N ASP A 83 -18.20 7.56 4.16
CA ASP A 83 -17.84 8.20 2.88
C ASP A 83 -16.38 7.93 2.47
N PHE A 84 -16.14 8.01 1.16
CA PHE A 84 -14.85 7.74 0.55
C PHE A 84 -13.76 8.69 1.04
N LEU A 85 -14.04 9.99 1.21
CA LEU A 85 -13.00 10.97 1.54
C LEU A 85 -12.39 10.70 2.93
N ASN A 86 -13.22 10.38 3.92
CA ASN A 86 -12.76 9.99 5.25
C ASN A 86 -12.10 8.61 5.28
N PHE A 87 -12.64 7.64 4.53
CA PHE A 87 -12.04 6.31 4.38
C PHE A 87 -10.64 6.38 3.76
N TRP A 88 -10.52 7.05 2.60
CA TRP A 88 -9.27 7.23 1.87
C TRP A 88 -8.25 7.97 2.72
N ASN A 89 -8.61 9.13 3.29
CA ASN A 89 -7.66 9.95 4.03
C ASN A 89 -7.09 9.22 5.27
N GLN A 90 -7.90 8.38 5.94
CA GLN A 90 -7.41 7.59 7.06
C GLN A 90 -6.58 6.37 6.59
N THR A 91 -7.00 5.69 5.53
CA THR A 91 -6.22 4.59 4.91
C THR A 91 -4.85 5.07 4.45
N GLU A 92 -4.80 6.22 3.77
CA GLU A 92 -3.58 6.85 3.26
C GLU A 92 -2.62 7.21 4.41
N ARG A 93 -3.09 7.99 5.40
CA ARG A 93 -2.21 8.54 6.44
C ARG A 93 -1.79 7.54 7.52
N ILE A 94 -2.57 6.47 7.68
CA ILE A 94 -2.36 5.49 8.76
C ILE A 94 -1.71 4.23 8.18
N PRO A 95 -2.43 3.19 7.71
CA PRO A 95 -1.74 1.97 7.30
C PRO A 95 -0.84 2.17 6.07
N HIS A 96 -1.23 2.95 5.07
CA HIS A 96 -0.40 3.16 3.87
C HIS A 96 0.92 3.85 4.22
N ASP A 97 0.87 5.11 4.66
CA ASP A 97 2.06 5.89 4.95
C ASP A 97 2.91 5.24 6.05
N LYS A 98 2.28 4.71 7.11
CA LYS A 98 3.05 4.16 8.24
C LYS A 98 3.75 2.85 7.90
N VAL A 99 3.15 1.99 7.08
CA VAL A 99 3.81 0.74 6.67
C VAL A 99 4.93 1.02 5.66
N HIS A 100 4.74 1.94 4.71
CA HIS A 100 5.82 2.44 3.85
C HIS A 100 7.00 2.92 4.68
N ASN A 101 6.75 3.80 5.65
CA ASN A 101 7.77 4.30 6.56
C ASN A 101 8.40 3.19 7.42
N ALA A 102 7.63 2.18 7.84
CA ALA A 102 8.11 1.10 8.70
C ALA A 102 9.10 0.17 8.00
N VAL A 103 8.91 -0.11 6.72
CA VAL A 103 9.93 -0.86 5.94
C VAL A 103 11.15 0.02 5.66
N GLY A 104 10.94 1.32 5.45
CA GLY A 104 12.01 2.28 5.20
C GLY A 104 12.72 2.03 3.86
N GLY A 105 13.92 2.60 3.70
CA GLY A 105 14.71 2.47 2.48
C GLY A 105 13.92 2.84 1.22
N ASP A 106 14.06 2.04 0.17
CA ASP A 106 13.37 2.28 -1.10
C ASP A 106 11.85 2.35 -0.95
N LEU A 107 11.25 1.49 -0.10
CA LEU A 107 9.79 1.43 0.03
C LEU A 107 9.18 2.71 0.62
N LYS A 108 9.95 3.51 1.36
CA LYS A 108 9.47 4.77 1.94
C LYS A 108 9.45 5.94 0.93
N GLU A 109 10.25 5.85 -0.13
CA GLU A 109 10.53 6.96 -1.03
C GLU A 109 9.50 7.07 -2.17
N HIS A 110 9.57 8.14 -2.97
CA HIS A 110 8.66 8.36 -4.13
C HIS A 110 8.80 7.31 -5.24
N TYR A 111 9.87 6.51 -5.18
CA TYR A 111 10.17 5.38 -6.05
C TYR A 111 9.97 4.05 -5.31
N SER A 112 9.03 4.01 -4.35
CA SER A 112 8.67 2.82 -3.59
C SER A 112 8.39 1.54 -4.40
N PRO A 113 7.93 1.58 -5.68
CA PRO A 113 7.84 0.39 -6.51
C PRO A 113 9.17 -0.30 -6.82
N ASN A 114 10.33 0.31 -6.52
CA ASN A 114 11.63 -0.36 -6.55
C ASN A 114 11.66 -1.59 -5.62
N ASP A 115 10.96 -1.54 -4.49
CA ASP A 115 10.84 -2.65 -3.56
C ASP A 115 9.65 -3.54 -3.95
N PRO A 116 9.84 -4.84 -4.25
CA PRO A 116 8.76 -5.76 -4.58
C PRO A 116 7.66 -5.89 -3.50
N LEU A 117 7.94 -5.54 -2.24
CA LEU A 117 6.92 -5.46 -1.19
C LEU A 117 5.84 -4.42 -1.49
N PHE A 118 6.12 -3.41 -2.32
CA PHE A 118 5.16 -2.40 -2.78
C PHE A 118 3.87 -3.03 -3.28
N TYR A 119 3.99 -4.05 -4.13
CA TYR A 119 2.83 -4.67 -4.76
C TYR A 119 1.96 -5.45 -3.76
N LEU A 120 2.57 -6.08 -2.75
CA LEU A 120 1.82 -6.79 -1.70
C LEU A 120 1.19 -5.81 -0.71
N HIS A 121 1.87 -4.69 -0.42
CA HIS A 121 1.33 -3.60 0.38
C HIS A 121 0.10 -2.98 -0.29
N HIS A 122 0.23 -2.55 -1.55
CA HIS A 122 -0.89 -1.97 -2.29
C HIS A 122 -2.00 -2.99 -2.59
N ALA A 123 -1.71 -4.28 -2.73
CA ALA A 123 -2.75 -5.31 -2.81
C ALA A 123 -3.58 -5.41 -1.52
N GLN A 124 -3.00 -5.13 -0.34
CA GLN A 124 -3.76 -5.05 0.91
C GLN A 124 -4.56 -3.75 1.02
N ILE A 125 -4.04 -2.63 0.52
CA ILE A 125 -4.80 -1.37 0.41
C ILE A 125 -6.01 -1.55 -0.52
N ASP A 126 -5.82 -2.18 -1.69
CA ASP A 126 -6.90 -2.51 -2.62
C ASP A 126 -7.92 -3.47 -2.00
N ARG A 127 -7.45 -4.47 -1.23
CA ARG A 127 -8.33 -5.35 -0.45
C ARG A 127 -9.17 -4.57 0.55
N MET A 128 -8.58 -3.64 1.31
CA MET A 128 -9.32 -2.76 2.22
C MET A 128 -10.36 -1.94 1.47
N TRP A 129 -10.01 -1.32 0.34
CA TRP A 129 -10.94 -0.53 -0.45
C TRP A 129 -12.10 -1.38 -1.01
N THR A 130 -11.79 -2.55 -1.56
CA THR A 130 -12.77 -3.52 -2.07
C THR A 130 -13.75 -3.95 -0.97
N GLN A 131 -13.23 -4.26 0.24
CA GLN A 131 -14.05 -4.64 1.39
C GLN A 131 -14.93 -3.47 1.87
N TRP A 132 -14.39 -2.25 1.89
CA TRP A 132 -15.14 -1.07 2.29
C TRP A 132 -16.26 -0.80 1.29
N GLN A 133 -15.99 -0.88 -0.01
CA GLN A 133 -17.03 -0.78 -1.03
C GLN A 133 -18.09 -1.86 -0.88
N GLY A 134 -17.69 -3.10 -0.57
CA GLY A 134 -18.60 -4.21 -0.28
C GLY A 134 -19.58 -4.52 -1.41
N ARG A 135 -19.23 -4.15 -2.66
CA ARG A 135 -20.13 -4.11 -3.83
C ARG A 135 -21.44 -3.33 -3.61
N ASN A 136 -21.46 -2.39 -2.68
CA ASN A 136 -22.58 -1.48 -2.47
C ASN A 136 -22.58 -0.42 -3.57
N GLN A 137 -23.70 -0.25 -4.28
CA GLN A 137 -23.78 0.67 -5.43
C GLN A 137 -23.42 2.12 -5.08
N THR A 138 -23.77 2.59 -3.88
CA THR A 138 -23.41 3.94 -3.42
C THR A 138 -21.90 4.06 -3.25
N ARG A 139 -21.25 3.08 -2.61
CA ARG A 139 -19.79 3.11 -2.40
C ARG A 139 -18.97 2.83 -3.65
N LEU A 140 -19.48 2.05 -4.60
CA LEU A 140 -18.87 1.86 -5.91
C LEU A 140 -18.86 3.14 -6.76
N GLN A 141 -19.66 4.14 -6.39
CA GLN A 141 -19.72 5.45 -7.04
C GLN A 141 -19.20 6.57 -6.13
N ASP A 142 -18.78 6.24 -4.91
CA ASP A 142 -18.29 7.21 -3.95
C ASP A 142 -16.80 7.49 -4.22
N TYR A 143 -16.57 8.61 -4.88
CA TYR A 143 -15.25 9.11 -5.25
C TYR A 143 -15.27 10.63 -5.14
N ALA A 144 -14.33 11.17 -4.36
CA ALA A 144 -14.30 12.58 -4.00
C ALA A 144 -12.87 13.06 -3.78
N GLY A 145 -12.70 14.38 -3.67
CA GLY A 145 -11.42 15.05 -3.51
C GLY A 145 -11.01 15.83 -4.76
N ASN A 146 -9.72 16.03 -4.94
CA ASN A 146 -9.16 16.79 -6.05
C ASN A 146 -8.06 15.98 -6.74
N THR A 147 -7.87 16.19 -8.05
CA THR A 147 -6.84 15.52 -8.84
C THR A 147 -5.42 15.95 -8.46
N ILE A 148 -5.30 17.03 -7.69
CA ILE A 148 -4.06 17.54 -7.13
C ILE A 148 -4.21 17.64 -5.61
N GLN A 149 -3.29 17.00 -4.88
CA GLN A 149 -3.28 17.03 -3.42
C GLN A 149 -3.16 18.48 -2.89
N ASN A 150 -3.87 18.79 -1.81
CA ASN A 150 -3.94 20.13 -1.18
C ASN A 150 -4.47 21.26 -2.09
N SER A 151 -5.01 20.93 -3.27
CA SER A 151 -5.75 21.89 -4.09
C SER A 151 -7.17 22.08 -3.57
N THR A 152 -7.72 23.29 -3.73
CA THR A 152 -9.16 23.60 -3.54
C THR A 152 -9.92 23.64 -4.88
N THR A 153 -9.21 23.41 -5.97
CA THR A 153 -9.71 23.34 -7.35
C THR A 153 -9.33 22.00 -7.97
N ASN A 154 -9.79 21.71 -9.18
CA ASN A 154 -9.56 20.44 -9.89
C ASN A 154 -10.23 19.24 -9.20
N THR A 155 -11.56 19.32 -9.04
CA THR A 155 -12.36 18.21 -8.50
C THR A 155 -12.10 16.92 -9.26
N ALA A 156 -11.81 15.86 -8.52
CA ALA A 156 -11.65 14.53 -9.09
C ALA A 156 -13.02 13.93 -9.42
N LEU A 157 -13.17 13.39 -10.63
CA LEU A 157 -14.42 12.85 -11.14
C LEU A 157 -14.23 11.42 -11.64
N LEU A 158 -15.28 10.61 -11.54
CA LEU A 158 -15.28 9.23 -12.05
C LEU A 158 -14.95 9.13 -13.55
N ASN A 159 -15.30 10.13 -14.34
CA ASN A 159 -14.99 10.17 -15.77
C ASN A 159 -13.57 10.69 -16.10
N ASN A 160 -12.77 11.06 -15.10
CA ASN A 160 -11.39 11.44 -15.33
C ASN A 160 -10.58 10.24 -15.82
N MET A 161 -9.71 10.49 -16.79
CA MET A 161 -8.79 9.48 -17.29
C MET A 161 -7.58 9.37 -16.38
N MET A 162 -7.26 8.15 -15.96
CA MET A 162 -6.04 7.81 -15.27
C MET A 162 -4.96 7.47 -16.30
N PRO A 163 -3.89 8.27 -16.42
CA PRO A 163 -2.78 7.97 -17.30
C PRO A 163 -1.97 6.78 -16.75
N MET A 164 -1.72 5.76 -17.57
CA MET A 164 -0.89 4.60 -17.20
C MET A 164 0.58 4.77 -17.63
N LEU A 165 0.94 5.93 -18.18
CA LEU A 165 2.32 6.33 -18.51
C LEU A 165 3.09 5.25 -19.30
N ASP A 166 2.49 4.77 -20.39
CA ASP A 166 3.02 3.72 -21.29
C ASP A 166 3.18 2.32 -20.66
N LEU A 167 2.79 2.12 -19.41
CA LEU A 167 2.74 0.79 -18.78
C LEU A 167 1.50 -0.02 -19.20
N ALA A 168 0.41 0.67 -19.56
CA ALA A 168 -0.83 0.08 -20.04
C ALA A 168 -1.69 1.15 -20.77
N GLU A 169 -2.85 0.75 -21.28
CA GLU A 169 -3.84 1.69 -21.81
C GLU A 169 -4.46 2.54 -20.67
N SER A 170 -4.65 3.83 -20.93
CA SER A 170 -5.36 4.71 -20.00
C SER A 170 -6.81 4.28 -19.80
N ARG A 171 -7.29 4.40 -18.56
CA ARG A 171 -8.64 4.00 -18.15
C ARG A 171 -9.32 5.12 -17.39
N SER A 172 -10.65 5.21 -17.45
CA SER A 172 -11.38 6.13 -16.55
C SER A 172 -11.35 5.60 -15.12
N VAL A 173 -11.44 6.49 -14.13
CA VAL A 173 -11.60 6.11 -12.71
C VAL A 173 -12.80 5.19 -12.54
N GLU A 174 -13.95 5.52 -13.13
CA GLU A 174 -15.18 4.71 -13.11
C GLU A 174 -14.91 3.25 -13.50
N SER A 175 -14.06 3.04 -14.51
CA SER A 175 -13.81 1.70 -15.02
C SER A 175 -13.05 0.80 -14.05
N VAL A 176 -12.43 1.34 -12.99
CA VAL A 176 -11.68 0.55 -12.00
C VAL A 176 -12.34 0.52 -10.62
N MET A 177 -13.53 1.11 -10.47
CA MET A 177 -14.21 1.18 -9.17
C MET A 177 -14.78 -0.16 -8.70
N ASP A 178 -14.99 -1.14 -9.60
CA ASP A 178 -15.49 -2.48 -9.26
C ASP A 178 -14.51 -3.54 -9.78
N THR A 179 -13.94 -4.31 -8.86
CA THR A 179 -12.97 -5.39 -9.13
C THR A 179 -13.52 -6.55 -9.96
N GLN A 180 -14.83 -6.57 -10.24
CA GLN A 180 -15.48 -7.58 -11.07
C GLN A 180 -16.27 -6.97 -12.25
N ALA A 181 -15.97 -5.73 -12.64
CA ALA A 181 -16.57 -5.09 -13.80
C ALA A 181 -15.51 -4.51 -14.74
N ASN A 182 -15.93 -4.12 -15.95
CA ASN A 182 -15.10 -3.38 -16.91
C ASN A 182 -13.75 -4.07 -17.21
N GLY A 183 -13.76 -5.41 -17.32
CA GLY A 183 -12.55 -6.20 -17.60
C GLY A 183 -11.73 -6.59 -16.38
N LEU A 184 -12.05 -6.07 -15.18
CA LEU A 184 -11.58 -6.65 -13.92
C LEU A 184 -12.46 -7.86 -13.55
N CYS A 185 -11.86 -8.88 -12.96
CA CYS A 185 -12.55 -10.10 -12.54
C CYS A 185 -11.79 -10.80 -11.40
N TYR A 186 -11.69 -10.15 -10.25
CA TYR A 186 -11.02 -10.71 -9.08
C TYR A 186 -11.74 -10.41 -7.76
N THR A 187 -11.44 -11.24 -6.76
CA THR A 187 -11.88 -11.10 -5.37
C THR A 187 -10.70 -11.37 -4.44
N TYR A 188 -10.84 -10.95 -3.18
CA TYR A 188 -9.93 -11.34 -2.11
C TYR A 188 -10.59 -12.41 -1.24
N GLU A 189 -9.80 -13.40 -0.83
CA GLU A 189 -10.20 -14.39 0.18
C GLU A 189 -9.71 -13.93 1.56
N ASP A 190 -10.42 -14.34 2.62
CA ASP A 190 -10.13 -14.02 4.03
C ASP A 190 -9.59 -15.24 4.78
#